data_AF-Q2GHU7-F1
#
_entry.id   AF-Q2GHU7-F1
#
_cell.length_a   1.000
_cell.length_b   1.000
_cell.length_c   1.000
_cell.angle_alpha   90.00
_cell.angle_beta   90.00
_cell.angle_gamma   90.00
#
_symmetry.space_group_name_H-M   'P 1'
#
loop_
_entity.id
_entity.type
_entity.pdbx_description
1 polymer ?
#
loop_
_entity_poly.entity_id
_entity_poly.type
_entity_poly.pdbx_seq_one_letter_code
_entity_poly.pdbx_strand_id
1 'polypeptide(L)'
;MLIDQKFQHLSQAFNSYSTLYQRNKLKSKYNFLLGSSIYLTALVSVFSIVALYHHSGCFNSIFSGKDKLFGGNIPVVFSIALIVAIPSFILLFFLIYKICATQDITDHVVERTNDLIGSAREVCEFLKEKLHENTCQVEALVGHYGSLAAKHDDFVKKCSRCLQSLEEQQVALGALVRRSTSVVDNNISEVQALVVDLKAKIAEMSVAHVKLMDASEDVREFIVKQLRLEGLGLQHRVRFLDGLQGTLSQNIDVSDAKSAMKIIIERIENEIPKVRFAFNSLNSMLWSLHSNLLKALLGLDKDSSPDGCITVCQELVNALHKFLGDMRAKIDNYNGSDKRQFVNIGLVEVPLLQIMILRLMATKRACMFEDVCASVKDFIESGTADRSSSTGTKVIPDSAASAAAPVTPTASVTPAASVTPATPTTPAASVTPIASATPATPAASVTPAASVTPTASATPATPAAGTNDGAEFATPPMGTTDAPSVEDLSALGAVGGVDPNAHTHTP
;
A
#
# COMPACT_ATOMS: atom_id res chain seq x y z
N MET A 1 -50.98 0.66 29.97
CA MET A 1 -52.38 1.12 29.77
C MET A 1 -53.42 0.12 30.28
N LEU A 2 -53.54 -1.10 29.72
CA LEU A 2 -54.55 -2.08 30.17
C LEU A 2 -54.26 -2.65 31.58
N ILE A 3 -52.97 -2.80 31.92
CA ILE A 3 -52.49 -3.20 33.25
C ILE A 3 -52.84 -2.12 34.28
N ASP A 4 -52.52 -0.86 33.97
CA ASP A 4 -52.78 0.29 34.84
C ASP A 4 -54.28 0.43 35.16
N GLN A 5 -55.15 0.19 34.18
CA GLN A 5 -56.60 0.24 34.36
C GLN A 5 -57.10 -0.83 35.35
N LYS A 6 -56.59 -2.07 35.27
CA LYS A 6 -56.97 -3.14 36.20
C LYS A 6 -56.45 -2.89 37.62
N PHE A 7 -55.22 -2.36 37.75
CA PHE A 7 -54.66 -1.98 39.05
C PHE A 7 -55.36 -0.78 39.69
N GLN A 8 -55.82 0.18 38.89
CA GLN A 8 -56.65 1.29 39.37
C GLN A 8 -57.97 0.80 39.96
N HIS A 9 -58.66 -0.15 39.29
CA HIS A 9 -59.89 -0.74 39.80
C HIS A 9 -59.68 -1.48 41.13
N LEU A 10 -58.60 -2.26 41.23
CA LEU A 10 -58.24 -2.96 42.46
C LEU A 10 -57.91 -1.97 43.60
N SER A 11 -57.14 -0.91 43.31
CA SER A 11 -56.81 0.15 44.27
C SER A 11 -58.06 0.88 44.77
N GLN A 12 -59.02 1.16 43.87
CA GLN A 12 -60.30 1.77 44.22
C GLN A 12 -61.15 0.84 45.12
N ALA A 13 -61.16 -0.47 44.85
CA ALA A 13 -61.83 -1.47 45.68
C ALA A 13 -61.18 -1.57 47.07
N PHE A 14 -59.84 -1.59 47.17
CA PHE A 14 -59.11 -1.58 48.44
C PHE A 14 -59.36 -0.31 49.25
N ASN A 15 -59.37 0.87 48.62
CA ASN A 15 -59.69 2.13 49.30
C ASN A 15 -61.14 2.16 49.82
N SER A 16 -62.07 1.61 49.05
CA SER A 16 -63.48 1.47 49.46
C SER A 16 -63.65 0.48 50.63
N TYR A 17 -62.88 -0.61 50.65
CA TYR A 17 -62.86 -1.56 51.75
C TYR A 17 -62.22 -0.98 53.01
N SER A 18 -61.08 -0.31 52.87
CA SER A 18 -60.34 0.32 53.97
C SER A 18 -61.16 1.39 54.70
N THR A 19 -61.90 2.22 53.95
CA THR A 19 -62.79 3.23 54.52
C THR A 19 -63.97 2.61 55.29
N LEU A 20 -64.56 1.52 54.80
CA LEU A 20 -65.60 0.76 55.52
C LEU A 20 -65.06 0.09 56.79
N TYR A 21 -63.88 -0.53 56.70
CA TYR A 21 -63.23 -1.21 57.82
C TYR A 21 -62.85 -0.24 58.95
N GLN A 22 -62.25 0.90 58.61
CA GLN A 22 -61.95 1.99 59.56
C GLN A 22 -63.20 2.47 60.30
N ARG A 23 -64.32 2.62 59.58
CA ARG A 23 -65.60 3.06 60.15
C ARG A 23 -66.22 2.03 61.11
N ASN A 24 -65.97 0.74 60.88
CA ASN A 24 -66.52 -0.36 61.70
C ASN A 24 -65.61 -0.82 62.84
N LYS A 25 -64.31 -0.53 62.81
CA LYS A 25 -63.36 -0.86 63.89
C LYS A 25 -63.75 -0.23 65.24
N LEU A 26 -64.39 0.94 65.22
CA LEU A 26 -64.96 1.61 66.41
C LEU A 26 -66.27 0.96 66.90
N LYS A 27 -67.05 0.33 66.02
CA LYS A 27 -68.32 -0.34 66.36
C LYS A 27 -68.13 -1.71 67.03
N SER A 28 -67.02 -2.41 66.76
CA SER A 28 -66.74 -3.73 67.35
C SER A 28 -66.68 -3.71 68.89
N LYS A 29 -66.04 -2.69 69.50
CA LYS A 29 -66.03 -2.51 70.96
C LYS A 29 -67.42 -2.20 71.52
N TYR A 30 -68.23 -1.45 70.76
CA TYR A 30 -69.60 -1.13 71.11
C TYR A 30 -70.51 -2.36 71.08
N ASN A 31 -70.32 -3.27 70.11
CA ASN A 31 -71.13 -4.48 69.99
C ASN A 31 -70.87 -5.48 71.13
N PHE A 32 -69.65 -5.56 71.65
CA PHE A 32 -69.34 -6.38 72.83
C PHE A 32 -70.03 -5.85 74.11
N LEU A 33 -69.95 -4.53 74.35
CA LEU A 33 -70.65 -3.89 75.47
C LEU A 33 -72.18 -3.97 75.33
N LEU A 34 -72.69 -3.84 74.11
CA LEU A 34 -74.12 -3.97 73.81
C LEU A 34 -74.63 -5.39 74.09
N GLY A 35 -73.86 -6.43 73.68
CA GLY A 35 -74.18 -7.82 73.99
C GLY A 35 -74.21 -8.11 75.49
N SER A 36 -73.24 -7.60 76.24
CA SER A 36 -73.22 -7.72 77.71
C SER A 36 -74.40 -6.98 78.37
N SER A 37 -74.75 -5.78 77.88
CA SER A 37 -75.90 -5.01 78.37
C SER A 37 -77.24 -5.72 78.12
N ILE A 38 -77.40 -6.38 76.97
CA ILE A 38 -78.60 -7.19 76.67
C ILE A 38 -78.70 -8.36 77.63
N TYR A 39 -77.60 -9.07 77.85
CA TYR A 39 -77.58 -10.22 78.74
C TYR A 39 -77.95 -9.82 80.17
N LEU A 40 -77.37 -8.72 80.68
CA LEU A 40 -77.68 -8.18 82.00
C LEU A 40 -79.14 -7.75 82.11
N THR A 41 -79.67 -7.06 81.10
CA THR A 41 -81.06 -6.58 81.07
C THR A 41 -82.06 -7.75 80.99
N ALA A 42 -81.75 -8.77 80.19
CA ALA A 42 -82.54 -9.99 80.10
C ALA A 42 -82.56 -10.72 81.45
N LEU A 43 -81.41 -10.84 82.11
CA LEU A 43 -81.28 -11.47 83.42
C LEU A 43 -82.07 -10.72 84.50
N VAL A 44 -81.96 -9.39 84.56
CA VAL A 44 -82.77 -8.54 85.45
C VAL A 44 -84.26 -8.69 85.16
N SER A 45 -84.65 -8.76 83.89
CA SER A 45 -86.05 -8.97 83.50
C SER A 45 -86.55 -10.34 83.96
N VAL A 46 -85.78 -11.41 83.77
CA VAL A 46 -86.13 -12.77 84.22
C VAL A 46 -86.27 -12.83 85.73
N PHE A 47 -85.33 -12.27 86.51
CA PHE A 47 -85.45 -12.22 87.97
C PHE A 47 -86.67 -11.42 88.42
N SER A 48 -86.97 -10.32 87.74
CA SER A 48 -88.16 -9.52 88.02
C SER A 48 -89.43 -10.32 87.73
N ILE A 49 -89.50 -11.08 86.62
CA ILE A 49 -90.63 -11.98 86.32
C ILE A 49 -90.78 -13.05 87.39
N VAL A 50 -89.69 -13.70 87.81
CA VAL A 50 -89.74 -14.75 88.84
C VAL A 50 -90.26 -14.21 90.17
N ALA A 51 -89.79 -13.03 90.58
CA ALA A 51 -90.29 -12.35 91.79
C ALA A 51 -91.78 -11.98 91.65
N LEU A 52 -92.19 -11.47 90.49
CA LEU A 52 -93.59 -11.16 90.18
C LEU A 52 -94.47 -12.42 90.17
N TYR A 53 -93.97 -13.54 89.67
CA TYR A 53 -94.68 -14.82 89.60
C TYR A 53 -94.91 -15.44 90.98
N HIS A 54 -93.88 -15.42 91.83
CA HIS A 54 -93.97 -15.94 93.21
C HIS A 54 -95.04 -15.21 94.05
N HIS A 55 -95.30 -13.94 93.72
CA HIS A 55 -96.32 -13.12 94.36
C HIS A 55 -97.51 -12.81 93.43
N SER A 56 -97.81 -13.72 92.50
CA SER A 56 -98.89 -13.57 91.50
C SER A 56 -100.26 -13.25 92.11
N GLY A 57 -100.54 -13.70 93.34
CA GLY A 57 -101.77 -13.36 94.07
C GLY A 57 -101.95 -11.85 94.31
N CYS A 58 -100.87 -11.07 94.40
CA CYS A 58 -100.91 -9.63 94.61
C CYS A 58 -101.30 -8.85 93.34
N PHE A 59 -101.11 -9.42 92.15
CA PHE A 59 -101.47 -8.75 90.89
C PHE A 59 -102.96 -8.44 90.83
N ASN A 60 -103.82 -9.41 91.13
CA ASN A 60 -105.26 -9.21 91.05
C ASN A 60 -105.75 -8.14 92.04
N SER A 61 -105.14 -8.04 93.22
CA SER A 61 -105.50 -7.02 94.22
C SER A 61 -105.07 -5.61 93.81
N ILE A 62 -103.88 -5.47 93.21
CA ILE A 62 -103.38 -4.16 92.74
C ILE A 62 -104.14 -3.70 91.50
N PHE A 63 -104.35 -4.58 90.51
CA PHE A 63 -105.05 -4.23 89.27
C PHE A 63 -106.56 -4.04 89.44
N SER A 64 -107.17 -4.68 90.44
CA SER A 64 -108.57 -4.38 90.82
C SER A 64 -108.70 -3.06 91.60
N GLY A 65 -107.59 -2.36 91.88
CA GLY A 65 -107.56 -1.09 92.60
C GLY A 65 -107.81 -1.22 94.11
N LYS A 66 -107.89 -2.43 94.65
CA LYS A 66 -108.13 -2.68 96.07
C LYS A 66 -106.93 -2.29 96.93
N ASP A 67 -105.72 -2.61 96.47
CA ASP A 67 -104.48 -2.27 97.17
C ASP A 67 -103.65 -1.28 96.34
N LYS A 68 -103.09 -0.25 97.00
CA LYS A 68 -102.13 0.67 96.38
C LYS A 68 -100.80 -0.04 96.20
N LEU A 69 -100.03 0.27 95.15
CA LEU A 69 -98.74 -0.37 94.84
C LEU A 69 -97.75 -0.39 96.03
N PHE A 70 -97.83 0.54 96.98
CA PHE A 70 -97.03 0.58 98.21
C PHE A 70 -97.88 0.45 99.49
N GLY A 71 -99.03 -0.21 99.40
CA GLY A 71 -99.88 -0.49 100.55
C GLY A 71 -99.20 -1.48 101.49
N GLY A 72 -99.45 -1.36 102.80
CA GLY A 72 -98.83 -2.22 103.81
C GLY A 72 -99.07 -3.73 103.64
N ASN A 73 -100.06 -4.12 102.83
CA ASN A 73 -100.41 -5.51 102.54
C ASN A 73 -99.59 -6.11 101.38
N ILE A 74 -98.82 -5.32 100.64
CA ILE A 74 -98.03 -5.80 99.50
C ILE A 74 -96.55 -5.88 99.90
N PRO A 75 -95.89 -7.03 99.67
CA PRO A 75 -94.45 -7.15 99.90
C PRO A 75 -93.70 -6.09 99.08
N VAL A 76 -92.85 -5.29 99.72
CA VAL A 76 -92.04 -4.25 99.07
C VAL A 76 -91.24 -4.80 97.88
N VAL A 77 -90.80 -6.07 97.98
CA VAL A 77 -90.09 -6.79 96.91
C VAL A 77 -90.90 -6.87 95.61
N PHE A 78 -92.23 -7.03 95.71
CA PHE A 78 -93.11 -7.09 94.54
C PHE A 78 -93.17 -5.75 93.80
N SER A 79 -93.34 -4.65 94.54
CA SER A 79 -93.44 -3.31 93.96
C SER A 79 -92.12 -2.88 93.31
N ILE A 80 -90.99 -3.21 93.92
CA ILE A 80 -89.66 -3.01 93.33
C ILE A 80 -89.50 -3.84 92.05
N ALA A 81 -89.88 -5.13 92.08
CA ALA A 81 -89.81 -5.99 90.90
C ALA A 81 -90.67 -5.46 89.74
N LEU A 82 -91.88 -4.94 90.00
CA LEU A 82 -92.74 -4.37 88.97
C LEU A 82 -92.15 -3.09 88.36
N ILE A 83 -91.61 -2.20 89.19
CA ILE A 83 -90.99 -0.95 88.76
C ILE A 83 -89.71 -1.19 87.95
N VAL A 84 -88.94 -2.23 88.29
CA VAL A 84 -87.72 -2.60 87.56
C VAL A 84 -88.03 -3.37 86.27
N ALA A 85 -89.08 -4.20 86.26
CA ALA A 85 -89.42 -5.03 85.10
C ALA A 85 -89.76 -4.20 83.87
N ILE A 86 -90.64 -3.20 84.00
CA ILE A 86 -91.18 -2.46 82.83
C ILE A 86 -90.09 -1.71 82.05
N PRO A 87 -89.22 -0.89 82.69
CA PRO A 87 -88.11 -0.23 81.99
C PRO A 87 -87.10 -1.24 81.43
N SER A 88 -86.86 -2.36 82.13
CA SER A 88 -85.92 -3.39 81.67
C SER A 88 -86.39 -4.05 80.37
N PHE A 89 -87.68 -4.34 80.23
CA PHE A 89 -88.23 -4.88 78.98
C PHE A 89 -88.14 -3.89 77.82
N ILE A 90 -88.46 -2.62 78.05
CA ILE A 90 -88.37 -1.58 77.02
C ILE A 90 -86.91 -1.44 76.56
N LEU A 91 -85.96 -1.44 77.51
CA LEU A 91 -84.54 -1.38 77.21
C LEU A 91 -84.08 -2.62 76.41
N LEU A 92 -84.57 -3.81 76.78
CA LEU A 92 -84.25 -5.05 76.07
C LEU A 92 -84.72 -5.02 74.61
N PHE A 93 -85.95 -4.59 74.34
CA PHE A 93 -86.47 -4.47 72.96
C PHE A 93 -85.67 -3.45 72.15
N PHE A 94 -85.33 -2.31 72.74
CA PHE A 94 -84.52 -1.29 72.08
C PHE A 94 -83.12 -1.81 71.74
N LEU A 95 -82.49 -2.56 72.65
CA LEU A 95 -81.18 -3.14 72.43
C LEU A 95 -81.21 -4.25 71.35
N ILE A 96 -82.25 -5.09 71.32
CA ILE A 96 -82.45 -6.11 70.27
C ILE A 96 -82.63 -5.45 68.91
N TYR A 97 -83.47 -4.41 68.80
CA TYR A 97 -83.67 -3.66 67.56
C TYR A 97 -82.34 -3.11 67.00
N LYS A 98 -81.49 -2.55 67.88
CA LYS A 98 -80.19 -2.02 67.49
C LYS A 98 -79.22 -3.10 67.01
N ILE A 99 -79.29 -4.32 67.56
CA ILE A 99 -78.47 -5.45 67.10
C ILE A 99 -78.87 -5.90 65.70
N CYS A 100 -80.17 -6.00 65.43
CA CYS A 100 -80.66 -6.36 64.10
C CYS A 100 -80.22 -5.35 63.03
N ALA A 101 -80.24 -4.04 63.35
CA ALA A 101 -79.73 -3.00 62.46
C ALA A 101 -78.20 -3.09 62.20
N THR A 102 -77.43 -3.70 63.11
CA THR A 102 -75.98 -3.94 62.90
C THR A 102 -75.66 -5.21 62.11
N GLN A 103 -76.56 -6.18 62.00
CA GLN A 103 -76.36 -7.39 61.19
C GLN A 103 -76.36 -7.07 59.69
N ASP A 104 -77.22 -6.15 59.24
CA ASP A 104 -77.27 -5.65 57.85
C ASP A 104 -75.91 -5.11 57.35
N ILE A 105 -75.13 -4.51 58.25
CA ILE A 105 -73.78 -3.99 57.94
C ILE A 105 -72.77 -5.14 57.77
N THR A 106 -72.96 -6.26 58.47
CA THR A 106 -72.04 -7.40 58.40
C THR A 106 -72.19 -8.13 57.06
N ASP A 107 -73.42 -8.32 56.61
CA ASP A 107 -73.71 -8.94 55.32
C ASP A 107 -73.15 -8.10 54.15
N HIS A 108 -73.33 -6.78 54.21
CA HIS A 108 -72.76 -5.87 53.21
C HIS A 108 -71.20 -5.85 53.22
N VAL A 109 -70.55 -6.10 54.36
CA VAL A 109 -69.08 -6.21 54.42
C VAL A 109 -68.61 -7.54 53.83
N VAL A 110 -69.33 -8.64 54.08
CA VAL A 110 -69.00 -9.96 53.52
C VAL A 110 -69.15 -9.95 51.99
N GLU A 111 -70.24 -9.37 51.47
CA GLU A 111 -70.46 -9.23 50.03
C GLU A 111 -69.34 -8.44 49.35
N ARG A 112 -69.01 -7.24 49.87
CA ARG A 112 -67.87 -6.43 49.37
C ARG A 112 -66.52 -7.12 49.48
N THR A 113 -66.31 -7.97 50.48
CA THR A 113 -65.07 -8.75 50.64
C THR A 113 -64.97 -9.81 49.56
N ASN A 114 -66.07 -10.48 49.24
CA ASN A 114 -66.11 -11.46 48.16
C ASN A 114 -65.86 -10.82 46.79
N ASP A 115 -66.41 -9.62 46.54
CA ASP A 115 -66.13 -8.85 45.31
C ASP A 115 -64.66 -8.45 45.19
N LEU A 116 -64.04 -8.05 46.31
CA LEU A 116 -62.61 -7.70 46.36
C LEU A 116 -61.74 -8.92 46.08
N ILE A 117 -62.06 -10.08 46.68
CA ILE A 117 -61.34 -11.34 46.46
C ILE A 117 -61.52 -11.81 44.99
N GLY A 118 -62.72 -11.66 44.43
CA GLY A 118 -62.99 -11.93 43.02
C GLY A 118 -62.13 -11.06 42.09
N SER A 119 -62.15 -9.74 42.32
CA SER A 119 -61.33 -8.78 41.56
C SER A 119 -59.82 -9.07 41.68
N ALA A 120 -59.35 -9.42 42.88
CA ALA A 120 -57.95 -9.80 43.10
C ALA A 120 -57.57 -11.08 42.36
N ARG A 121 -58.47 -12.09 42.32
CA ARG A 121 -58.26 -13.33 41.57
C ARG A 121 -58.13 -13.08 40.07
N GLU A 122 -59.00 -12.23 39.50
CA GLU A 122 -58.93 -11.88 38.08
C GLU A 122 -57.63 -11.15 37.71
N VAL A 123 -57.15 -10.26 38.57
CA VAL A 123 -55.85 -9.60 38.38
C VAL A 123 -54.70 -10.60 38.45
N CYS A 124 -54.74 -11.54 39.40
CA CYS A 124 -53.72 -12.59 39.52
C CYS A 124 -53.67 -13.51 38.30
N GLU A 125 -54.80 -13.99 37.80
CA GLU A 125 -54.83 -14.83 36.58
C GLU A 125 -54.35 -14.06 35.35
N PHE A 126 -54.74 -12.79 35.21
CA PHE A 126 -54.25 -11.94 34.13
C PHE A 126 -52.73 -11.69 34.21
N LEU A 127 -52.18 -11.46 35.40
CA LEU A 127 -50.74 -11.30 35.60
C LEU A 127 -49.99 -12.61 35.30
N LYS A 128 -50.56 -13.76 35.66
CA LYS A 128 -49.99 -15.07 35.37
C LYS A 128 -49.96 -15.35 33.87
N GLU A 129 -51.04 -15.04 33.15
CA GLU A 129 -51.10 -15.13 31.69
C GLU A 129 -50.04 -14.22 31.03
N LYS A 130 -49.94 -12.96 31.47
CA LYS A 130 -48.94 -12.02 30.94
C LYS A 130 -47.51 -12.41 31.26
N LEU A 131 -47.27 -12.97 32.45
CA LEU A 131 -45.95 -13.50 32.82
C LEU A 131 -45.58 -14.69 31.94
N HIS A 132 -46.53 -15.58 31.64
CA HIS A 132 -46.31 -16.71 30.74
C HIS A 132 -46.02 -16.25 29.32
N GLU A 133 -46.81 -15.32 28.77
CA GLU A 133 -46.58 -14.71 27.45
C GLU A 133 -45.18 -14.06 27.37
N ASN A 134 -44.80 -13.28 28.37
CA ASN A 134 -43.47 -12.67 28.43
C ASN A 134 -42.36 -13.72 28.54
N THR A 135 -42.58 -14.81 29.27
CA THR A 135 -41.61 -15.92 29.38
C THR A 135 -41.40 -16.57 28.01
N CYS A 136 -42.48 -16.87 27.28
CA CYS A 136 -42.38 -17.40 25.92
C CYS A 136 -41.69 -16.45 24.95
N GLN A 137 -41.94 -15.14 25.05
CA GLN A 137 -41.25 -14.13 24.24
C GLN A 137 -39.75 -14.08 24.55
N VAL A 138 -39.36 -14.17 25.83
CA VAL A 138 -37.95 -14.22 26.23
C VAL A 138 -37.28 -15.48 25.71
N GLU A 139 -37.93 -16.65 25.79
CA GLU A 139 -37.42 -17.90 25.23
C GLU A 139 -37.22 -17.82 23.71
N ALA A 140 -38.19 -17.25 22.98
CA ALA A 140 -38.07 -17.01 21.54
C ALA A 140 -36.89 -16.07 21.22
N LEU A 141 -36.73 -15.00 22.00
CA LEU A 141 -35.62 -14.05 21.85
C LEU A 141 -34.27 -14.72 22.10
N VAL A 142 -34.15 -15.56 23.13
CA VAL A 142 -32.94 -16.36 23.40
C VAL A 142 -32.64 -17.30 22.22
N GLY A 143 -33.66 -17.91 21.63
CA GLY A 143 -33.52 -18.71 20.40
C GLY A 143 -32.96 -17.90 19.22
N HIS A 144 -33.47 -16.68 19.00
CA HIS A 144 -32.94 -15.77 17.97
C HIS A 144 -31.49 -15.36 18.23
N TYR A 145 -31.12 -15.06 19.48
CA TYR A 145 -29.72 -14.78 19.85
C TYR A 145 -28.81 -15.98 19.62
N GLY A 146 -29.27 -17.20 19.92
CA GLY A 146 -28.52 -18.42 19.62
C GLY A 146 -28.25 -18.59 18.13
N SER A 147 -29.25 -18.35 17.27
CA SER A 147 -29.09 -18.37 15.82
C SER A 147 -28.13 -17.28 15.32
N LEU A 148 -28.21 -16.07 15.89
CA LEU A 148 -27.31 -14.96 15.56
C LEU A 148 -25.86 -15.27 15.95
N ALA A 149 -25.64 -15.86 17.13
CA ALA A 149 -24.32 -16.27 17.58
C ALA A 149 -23.70 -17.33 16.65
N ALA A 150 -24.49 -18.31 16.21
CA ALA A 150 -24.03 -19.33 15.25
C ALA A 150 -23.65 -18.72 13.88
N LYS A 151 -24.45 -17.77 13.38
CA LYS A 151 -24.13 -17.04 12.12
C LYS A 151 -22.88 -16.17 12.26
N HIS A 152 -22.70 -15.53 13.41
CA HIS A 152 -21.51 -14.75 13.70
C HIS A 152 -20.25 -15.63 13.72
N ASP A 153 -20.31 -16.81 14.36
CA ASP A 153 -19.19 -17.76 14.37
C ASP A 153 -18.84 -18.27 12.96
N ASP A 154 -19.84 -18.60 12.13
CA ASP A 154 -19.62 -18.98 10.73
C ASP A 154 -18.98 -17.84 9.91
N PHE A 155 -19.45 -16.61 10.12
CA PHE A 155 -18.88 -15.42 9.50
C PHE A 155 -17.41 -15.23 9.88
N VAL A 156 -17.08 -15.31 11.18
CA VAL A 156 -15.70 -15.20 11.68
C VAL A 156 -14.80 -16.28 11.07
N LYS A 157 -15.27 -17.53 10.99
CA LYS A 157 -14.55 -18.64 10.33
C LYS A 157 -14.32 -18.38 8.84
N LYS A 158 -15.30 -17.79 8.15
CA LYS A 158 -15.16 -17.42 6.74
C LYS A 158 -14.14 -16.30 6.54
N CYS A 159 -14.17 -15.28 7.39
CA CYS A 159 -13.18 -14.20 7.40
C CYS A 159 -11.76 -14.73 7.69
N SER A 160 -11.61 -15.62 8.67
CA SER A 160 -10.31 -16.23 9.00
C SER A 160 -9.71 -17.00 7.82
N ARG A 161 -10.52 -17.79 7.10
CA ARG A 161 -10.08 -18.50 5.88
C ARG A 161 -9.68 -17.56 4.76
N CYS A 162 -10.44 -16.47 4.58
CA CYS A 162 -10.12 -15.45 3.58
C CYS A 162 -8.79 -14.74 3.89
N LEU A 163 -8.55 -14.41 5.16
CA LEU A 163 -7.29 -13.79 5.60
C LEU A 163 -6.10 -14.74 5.40
N GLN A 164 -6.24 -16.01 5.78
CA GLN A 164 -5.18 -17.01 5.56
C GLN A 164 -4.86 -17.18 4.06
N SER A 165 -5.88 -17.22 3.20
CA SER A 165 -5.66 -17.28 1.75
C SER A 165 -4.96 -16.04 1.20
N LEU A 166 -5.26 -14.86 1.75
CA LEU A 166 -4.58 -13.61 1.38
C LEU A 166 -3.10 -13.61 1.82
N GLU A 167 -2.81 -14.12 3.02
CA GLU A 167 -1.43 -14.29 3.51
C GLU A 167 -0.63 -15.26 2.62
N GLU A 168 -1.24 -16.37 2.20
CA GLU A 168 -0.62 -17.32 1.26
C GLU A 168 -0.32 -16.66 -0.10
N GLN A 169 -1.24 -15.85 -0.62
CA GLN A 169 -1.03 -15.07 -1.85
C GLN A 169 0.08 -14.03 -1.69
N GLN A 170 0.16 -13.35 -0.54
CA GLN A 170 1.23 -12.39 -0.25
C GLN A 170 2.61 -13.07 -0.23
N VAL A 171 2.72 -14.26 0.37
CA VAL A 171 3.95 -15.05 0.38
C VAL A 171 4.34 -15.49 -1.04
N ALA A 172 3.38 -15.96 -1.84
CA ALA A 172 3.60 -16.35 -3.23
C ALA A 172 4.05 -15.16 -4.10
N LEU A 173 3.41 -13.99 -3.95
CA LEU A 173 3.79 -12.76 -4.63
C LEU A 173 5.19 -12.31 -4.20
N GLY A 174 5.51 -12.38 -2.92
CA GLY A 174 6.85 -12.07 -2.40
C GLY A 174 7.95 -12.98 -2.98
N ALA A 175 7.65 -14.26 -3.20
CA ALA A 175 8.56 -15.19 -3.87
C ALA A 175 8.72 -14.87 -5.37
N LEU A 176 7.64 -14.51 -6.05
CA LEU A 176 7.67 -14.10 -7.47
C LEU A 176 8.51 -12.82 -7.66
N VAL A 177 8.31 -11.82 -6.79
CA VAL A 177 9.08 -10.57 -6.81
C VAL A 177 10.56 -10.87 -6.59
N ARG A 178 10.93 -11.64 -5.56
CA ARG A 178 12.34 -12.04 -5.34
C ARG A 178 12.96 -12.74 -6.53
N ARG A 179 12.22 -13.64 -7.19
CA ARG A 179 12.68 -14.31 -8.41
C ARG A 179 12.90 -13.32 -9.55
N SER A 180 11.95 -12.43 -9.78
CA SER A 180 12.06 -11.38 -10.81
C SER A 180 13.23 -10.44 -10.53
N THR A 181 13.43 -10.01 -9.29
CA THR A 181 14.57 -9.19 -8.87
C THR A 181 15.90 -9.91 -9.13
N SER A 182 16.02 -11.20 -8.79
CA SER A 182 17.26 -11.95 -9.05
C SER A 182 17.60 -12.07 -10.54
N VAL A 183 16.59 -12.18 -11.41
CA VAL A 183 16.78 -12.19 -12.86
C VAL A 183 17.24 -10.81 -13.35
N VAL A 184 16.66 -9.73 -12.81
CA VAL A 184 17.07 -8.36 -13.14
C VAL A 184 18.50 -8.10 -12.67
N ASP A 185 18.88 -8.51 -11.46
CA ASP A 185 20.23 -8.33 -10.92
C ASP A 185 21.30 -9.09 -11.74
N ASN A 186 20.99 -10.31 -12.17
CA ASN A 186 21.87 -11.06 -13.08
C ASN A 186 22.03 -10.33 -14.42
N ASN A 187 20.94 -9.85 -15.01
CA ASN A 187 20.99 -9.08 -16.26
C ASN A 187 21.78 -7.77 -16.10
N ILE A 188 21.64 -7.07 -14.97
CA ILE A 188 22.41 -5.86 -14.68
C ILE A 188 23.90 -6.20 -14.56
N SER A 189 24.24 -7.32 -13.93
CA SER A 189 25.64 -7.78 -13.80
C SER A 189 26.25 -8.11 -15.16
N GLU A 190 25.51 -8.77 -16.05
CA GLU A 190 25.94 -9.03 -17.43
C GLU A 190 26.15 -7.72 -18.21
N VAL A 191 25.22 -6.77 -18.12
CA VAL A 191 25.37 -5.45 -18.76
C VAL A 191 26.58 -4.69 -18.21
N GLN A 192 26.85 -4.77 -16.90
CA GLN A 192 28.04 -4.15 -16.31
C GLN A 192 29.34 -4.77 -16.83
N ALA A 193 29.41 -6.10 -16.95
CA ALA A 193 30.58 -6.78 -17.52
C ALA A 193 30.83 -6.34 -18.98
N LEU A 194 29.75 -6.21 -19.76
CA LEU A 194 29.82 -5.71 -21.15
C LEU A 194 30.28 -4.26 -21.24
N VAL A 195 29.82 -3.38 -20.34
CA VAL A 195 30.30 -1.99 -20.28
C VAL A 195 31.79 -1.92 -19.95
N VAL A 196 32.29 -2.82 -19.10
CA VAL A 196 33.73 -2.90 -18.79
C VAL A 196 34.53 -3.34 -20.01
N ASP A 197 34.08 -4.36 -20.75
CA ASP A 197 34.71 -4.81 -22.00
C ASP A 197 34.72 -3.70 -23.07
N LEU A 198 33.59 -3.00 -23.26
CA LEU A 198 33.48 -1.89 -24.20
C LEU A 198 34.45 -0.75 -23.85
N LYS A 199 34.58 -0.41 -22.56
CA LYS A 199 35.54 0.60 -22.10
C LYS A 199 36.98 0.19 -22.40
N ALA A 200 37.33 -1.09 -22.23
CA ALA A 200 38.66 -1.60 -22.55
C ALA A 200 38.94 -1.47 -24.05
N LYS A 201 38.01 -1.89 -24.92
CA LYS A 201 38.13 -1.74 -26.38
C LYS A 201 38.25 -0.29 -26.82
N ILE A 202 37.47 0.63 -26.25
CA ILE A 202 37.59 2.07 -26.54
C ILE A 202 38.97 2.61 -26.13
N ALA A 203 39.53 2.16 -25.01
CA ALA A 203 40.86 2.55 -24.59
C ALA A 203 41.95 2.05 -25.56
N GLU A 204 41.86 0.79 -26.01
CA GLU A 204 42.76 0.23 -27.03
C GLU A 204 42.66 1.01 -28.35
N MET A 205 41.44 1.31 -28.77
CA MET A 205 41.14 2.10 -29.96
C MET A 205 41.72 3.53 -29.87
N SER A 206 41.63 4.16 -28.70
CA SER A 206 42.27 5.46 -28.44
C SER A 206 43.79 5.39 -28.58
N VAL A 207 44.43 4.33 -28.08
CA VAL A 207 45.89 4.13 -28.23
C VAL A 207 46.26 3.92 -29.70
N ALA A 208 45.47 3.14 -30.45
CA ALA A 208 45.69 2.93 -31.87
C ALA A 208 45.55 4.23 -32.67
N HIS A 209 44.58 5.08 -32.32
CA HIS A 209 44.38 6.39 -32.96
C HIS A 209 45.57 7.33 -32.73
N VAL A 210 46.10 7.41 -31.51
CA VAL A 210 47.31 8.21 -31.23
C VAL A 210 48.49 7.73 -32.09
N LYS A 211 48.73 6.40 -32.15
CA LYS A 211 49.79 5.83 -33.00
C LYS A 211 49.59 6.12 -34.49
N LEU A 212 48.35 6.26 -34.95
CA LEU A 212 48.03 6.63 -36.33
C LEU A 212 48.35 8.11 -36.59
N MET A 213 48.00 8.99 -35.64
CA MET A 213 48.32 10.41 -35.71
C MET A 213 49.83 10.65 -35.70
N ASP A 214 50.57 9.95 -34.86
CA ASP A 214 52.05 10.02 -34.83
C ASP A 214 52.64 9.59 -36.18
N ALA A 215 52.17 8.48 -36.75
CA ALA A 215 52.63 8.01 -38.06
C ALA A 215 52.29 8.99 -39.19
N SER A 216 51.14 9.67 -39.12
CA SER A 216 50.77 10.71 -40.10
C SER A 216 51.67 11.94 -39.98
N GLU A 217 52.02 12.33 -38.76
CA GLU A 217 52.95 13.43 -38.50
C GLU A 217 54.36 13.09 -39.01
N ASP A 218 54.82 11.86 -38.78
CA ASP A 218 56.09 11.36 -39.32
C ASP A 218 56.13 11.43 -40.85
N VAL A 219 55.05 11.06 -41.54
CA VAL A 219 54.93 11.21 -43.01
C VAL A 219 55.06 12.67 -43.42
N ARG A 220 54.37 13.58 -42.72
CA ARG A 220 54.39 15.01 -43.01
C ARG A 220 55.79 15.59 -42.84
N GLU A 221 56.43 15.32 -41.70
CA GLU A 221 57.79 15.78 -41.42
C GLU A 221 58.78 15.23 -42.45
N PHE A 222 58.63 13.96 -42.81
CA PHE A 222 59.47 13.31 -43.81
C PHE A 222 59.35 13.97 -45.19
N ILE A 223 58.13 14.23 -45.67
CA ILE A 223 57.89 14.94 -46.94
C ILE A 223 58.55 16.33 -46.91
N VAL A 224 58.34 17.09 -45.85
CA VAL A 224 58.95 18.43 -45.69
C VAL A 224 60.48 18.35 -45.71
N LYS A 225 61.07 17.38 -45.00
CA LYS A 225 62.51 17.16 -44.93
C LYS A 225 63.11 16.71 -46.26
N GLN A 226 62.37 15.97 -47.09
CA GLN A 226 62.80 15.60 -48.44
C GLN A 226 62.74 16.80 -49.40
N LEU A 227 61.71 17.64 -49.32
CA LEU A 227 61.58 18.83 -50.16
C LEU A 227 62.62 19.91 -49.83
N ARG A 228 63.05 20.00 -48.56
CA ARG A 228 64.05 20.96 -48.08
C ARG A 228 65.50 20.53 -48.28
N LEU A 229 65.77 19.32 -48.77
CA LEU A 229 67.14 18.86 -49.00
C LEU A 229 67.89 19.79 -49.98
N GLU A 230 68.92 20.46 -49.48
CA GLU A 230 69.90 21.19 -50.28
C GLU A 230 70.66 20.19 -51.16
N GLY A 231 70.81 20.50 -52.45
CA GLY A 231 71.47 19.61 -53.43
C GLY A 231 70.54 18.71 -54.26
N LEU A 232 69.25 18.60 -53.91
CA LEU A 232 68.28 17.94 -54.78
C LEU A 232 67.94 18.84 -55.97
N GLY A 233 68.41 18.48 -57.17
CA GLY A 233 68.10 19.22 -58.39
C GLY A 233 66.59 19.29 -58.67
N LEU A 234 66.13 20.38 -59.29
CA LEU A 234 64.71 20.67 -59.54
C LEU A 234 63.96 19.48 -60.17
N GLN A 235 64.56 18.78 -61.13
CA GLN A 235 63.95 17.60 -61.75
C GLN A 235 63.66 16.46 -60.76
N HIS A 236 64.54 16.22 -59.78
CA HIS A 236 64.30 15.18 -58.78
C HIS A 236 63.16 15.58 -57.85
N ARG A 237 63.03 16.87 -57.51
CA ARG A 237 61.91 17.38 -56.72
C ARG A 237 60.59 17.25 -57.47
N VAL A 238 60.55 17.59 -58.76
CA VAL A 238 59.35 17.41 -59.59
C VAL A 238 58.98 15.93 -59.71
N ARG A 239 59.95 15.04 -60.00
CA ARG A 239 59.70 13.60 -60.07
C ARG A 239 59.21 13.03 -58.73
N PHE A 240 59.79 13.48 -57.61
CA PHE A 240 59.34 13.09 -56.28
C PHE A 240 57.91 13.58 -56.01
N LEU A 241 57.58 14.84 -56.33
CA LEU A 241 56.23 15.39 -56.15
C LEU A 241 55.19 14.71 -57.03
N ASP A 242 55.52 14.38 -58.27
CA ASP A 242 54.64 13.67 -59.21
C ASP A 242 54.40 12.23 -58.72
N GLY A 243 55.45 11.53 -58.31
CA GLY A 243 55.34 10.21 -57.69
C GLY A 243 54.56 10.26 -56.37
N LEU A 244 54.75 11.30 -55.56
CA LEU A 244 54.03 11.52 -54.32
C LEU A 244 52.55 11.78 -54.58
N GLN A 245 52.21 12.61 -55.57
CA GLN A 245 50.84 12.88 -55.97
C GLN A 245 50.15 11.61 -56.48
N GLY A 246 50.82 10.85 -57.35
CA GLY A 246 50.31 9.57 -57.84
C GLY A 246 50.05 8.60 -56.70
N THR A 247 51.00 8.49 -55.77
CA THR A 247 50.85 7.69 -54.55
C THR A 247 49.63 8.17 -53.77
N LEU A 248 49.60 9.45 -53.35
CA LEU A 248 48.54 10.04 -52.52
C LEU A 248 47.12 9.96 -53.11
N SER A 249 47.00 9.95 -54.44
CA SER A 249 45.69 9.92 -55.13
C SER A 249 45.07 8.53 -55.20
N GLN A 250 45.86 7.47 -54.98
CA GLN A 250 45.41 6.09 -55.06
C GLN A 250 45.15 5.50 -53.66
N ASN A 251 44.17 4.60 -53.60
CA ASN A 251 43.99 3.69 -52.46
C ASN A 251 45.07 2.62 -52.57
N ILE A 252 46.08 2.71 -51.70
CA ILE A 252 47.20 1.77 -51.70
C ILE A 252 46.72 0.45 -51.13
N ASP A 253 46.88 -0.62 -51.89
CA ASP A 253 46.74 -1.98 -51.39
C ASP A 253 48.10 -2.64 -51.08
N VAL A 254 48.06 -3.88 -50.58
CA VAL A 254 49.27 -4.66 -50.28
C VAL A 254 50.01 -5.05 -51.57
N SER A 255 49.31 -5.21 -52.69
CA SER A 255 49.88 -5.55 -53.99
C SER A 255 50.71 -4.40 -54.57
N ASP A 256 50.24 -3.16 -54.42
CA ASP A 256 50.96 -1.94 -54.83
C ASP A 256 52.27 -1.81 -54.06
N ALA A 257 52.20 -2.00 -52.73
CA ALA A 257 53.36 -2.05 -51.85
C ALA A 257 54.37 -3.13 -52.29
N LYS A 258 53.90 -4.36 -52.52
CA LYS A 258 54.74 -5.46 -53.02
C LYS A 258 55.37 -5.13 -54.37
N SER A 259 54.61 -4.52 -55.27
CA SER A 259 55.07 -4.16 -56.62
C SER A 259 56.18 -3.12 -56.57
N ALA A 260 56.04 -2.07 -55.77
CA ALA A 260 57.11 -1.07 -55.61
C ALA A 260 58.37 -1.65 -54.94
N MET A 261 58.21 -2.53 -53.94
CA MET A 261 59.36 -3.24 -53.34
C MET A 261 60.10 -4.06 -54.39
N LYS A 262 59.38 -4.80 -55.24
CA LYS A 262 59.98 -5.60 -56.32
C LYS A 262 60.73 -4.73 -57.33
N ILE A 263 60.16 -3.59 -57.73
CA ILE A 263 60.82 -2.63 -58.63
C ILE A 263 62.14 -2.13 -58.04
N ILE A 264 62.16 -1.78 -56.75
CA ILE A 264 63.39 -1.32 -56.08
C ILE A 264 64.41 -2.46 -55.96
N ILE A 265 63.97 -3.67 -55.60
CA ILE A 265 64.83 -4.86 -55.53
C ILE A 265 65.48 -5.15 -56.88
N GLU A 266 64.69 -5.22 -57.94
CA GLU A 266 65.16 -5.48 -59.30
C GLU A 266 66.13 -4.40 -59.76
N ARG A 267 65.87 -3.14 -59.44
CA ARG A 267 66.78 -2.05 -59.76
C ARG A 267 68.09 -2.14 -59.00
N ILE A 268 68.08 -2.49 -57.71
CA ILE A 268 69.31 -2.73 -56.94
C ILE A 268 70.10 -3.88 -57.57
N GLU A 269 69.44 -4.96 -57.97
CA GLU A 269 70.10 -6.13 -58.58
C GLU A 269 70.72 -5.83 -59.95
N ASN A 270 70.07 -4.98 -60.76
CA ASN A 270 70.50 -4.66 -62.11
C ASN A 270 71.51 -3.51 -62.18
N GLU A 271 71.36 -2.48 -61.35
CA GLU A 271 72.18 -1.26 -61.41
C GLU A 271 73.38 -1.31 -60.46
N ILE A 272 73.32 -2.06 -59.35
CA ILE A 272 74.40 -2.11 -58.36
C ILE A 272 75.26 -3.36 -58.57
N PRO A 273 76.53 -3.22 -59.00
CA PRO A 273 77.36 -4.38 -59.28
C PRO A 273 77.65 -5.20 -58.01
N LYS A 274 77.50 -6.52 -58.11
CA LYS A 274 77.89 -7.51 -57.08
C LYS A 274 79.42 -7.65 -57.00
N VAL A 275 80.13 -6.58 -56.65
CA VAL A 275 81.60 -6.61 -56.61
C VAL A 275 82.10 -7.27 -55.32
N ARG A 276 82.90 -8.33 -55.44
CA ARG A 276 83.39 -9.15 -54.32
C ARG A 276 84.55 -8.57 -53.49
N PHE A 277 85.24 -7.51 -53.94
CA PHE A 277 86.57 -7.18 -53.36
C PHE A 277 86.84 -5.73 -52.90
N ALA A 278 85.87 -4.81 -52.97
CA ALA A 278 85.98 -3.51 -52.28
C ALA A 278 84.57 -2.93 -52.05
N PHE A 279 83.95 -3.24 -50.92
CA PHE A 279 82.64 -2.67 -50.60
C PHE A 279 82.79 -1.18 -50.29
N ASN A 280 82.47 -0.34 -51.28
CA ASN A 280 82.00 1.00 -50.97
C ASN A 280 80.84 0.89 -49.97
N SER A 281 80.90 1.64 -48.88
CA SER A 281 79.90 1.57 -47.80
C SER A 281 78.46 1.79 -48.30
N LEU A 282 78.28 2.52 -49.40
CA LEU A 282 76.99 2.72 -50.08
C LEU A 282 76.42 1.44 -50.70
N ASN A 283 77.25 0.62 -51.35
CA ASN A 283 76.81 -0.67 -51.89
C ASN A 283 76.34 -1.61 -50.77
N SER A 284 77.10 -1.66 -49.67
CA SER A 284 76.71 -2.48 -48.51
C SER A 284 75.35 -2.07 -47.94
N MET A 285 75.06 -0.77 -47.87
CA MET A 285 73.75 -0.28 -47.40
C MET A 285 72.61 -0.65 -48.36
N LEU A 286 72.82 -0.56 -49.67
CA LEU A 286 71.79 -0.95 -50.65
C LEU A 286 71.52 -2.45 -50.66
N TRP A 287 72.55 -3.28 -50.53
CA TRP A 287 72.35 -4.72 -50.37
C TRP A 287 71.69 -5.09 -49.03
N SER A 288 71.95 -4.32 -47.97
CA SER A 288 71.20 -4.46 -46.71
C SER A 288 69.73 -4.06 -46.87
N LEU A 289 69.44 -2.97 -47.58
CA LEU A 289 68.08 -2.56 -47.93
C LEU A 289 67.37 -3.65 -48.75
N HIS A 290 68.03 -4.18 -49.78
CA HIS A 290 67.53 -5.27 -50.61
C HIS A 290 67.13 -6.49 -49.77
N SER A 291 67.99 -6.93 -48.85
CA SER A 291 67.69 -8.04 -47.95
C SER A 291 66.47 -7.76 -47.05
N ASN A 292 66.35 -6.54 -46.51
CA ASN A 292 65.20 -6.14 -45.72
C ASN A 292 63.90 -6.09 -46.53
N LEU A 293 63.96 -5.61 -47.78
CA LEU A 293 62.81 -5.59 -48.71
C LEU A 293 62.36 -7.01 -49.06
N LEU A 294 63.28 -7.94 -49.33
CA LEU A 294 62.98 -9.35 -49.57
C LEU A 294 62.34 -10.01 -48.34
N LYS A 295 62.87 -9.75 -47.15
CA LYS A 295 62.28 -10.24 -45.89
C LYS A 295 60.85 -9.72 -45.72
N ALA A 296 60.61 -8.43 -45.99
CA ALA A 296 59.30 -7.81 -45.90
C ALA A 296 58.32 -8.39 -46.95
N LEU A 297 58.75 -8.58 -48.19
CA LEU A 297 57.95 -9.25 -49.23
C LEU A 297 57.49 -10.64 -48.80
N LEU A 298 58.42 -11.46 -48.31
CA LEU A 298 58.11 -12.81 -47.81
C LEU A 298 57.17 -12.76 -46.59
N GLY A 299 57.31 -11.75 -45.72
CA GLY A 299 56.41 -11.53 -44.59
C GLY A 299 54.98 -11.20 -45.04
N LEU A 300 54.85 -10.28 -46.00
CA LEU A 300 53.56 -9.89 -46.58
C LEU A 300 52.88 -11.00 -47.41
N ASP A 301 53.61 -12.02 -47.85
CA ASP A 301 53.05 -13.20 -48.51
C ASP A 301 52.58 -14.28 -47.52
N LYS A 302 53.22 -14.36 -46.34
CA LYS A 302 52.94 -15.41 -45.35
C LYS A 302 51.74 -15.11 -44.46
N ASP A 303 51.52 -13.84 -44.14
CA ASP A 303 50.52 -13.45 -43.15
C ASP A 303 49.50 -12.49 -43.76
N SER A 304 48.32 -13.03 -44.06
CA SER A 304 47.19 -12.24 -44.55
C SER A 304 46.44 -11.53 -43.42
N SER A 305 46.82 -11.75 -42.15
CA SER A 305 46.18 -11.07 -41.03
C SER A 305 46.52 -9.56 -41.04
N PRO A 306 45.56 -8.69 -40.63
CA PRO A 306 45.81 -7.26 -40.50
C PRO A 306 46.99 -6.94 -39.57
N ASP A 307 47.11 -7.65 -38.45
CA ASP A 307 48.17 -7.47 -37.47
C ASP A 307 49.55 -7.88 -37.99
N GLY A 308 49.62 -9.02 -38.70
CA GLY A 308 50.85 -9.47 -39.36
C GLY A 308 51.33 -8.45 -40.40
N CYS A 309 50.41 -7.93 -41.21
CA CYS A 309 50.71 -6.89 -42.20
C CYS A 309 51.25 -5.61 -41.56
N ILE A 310 50.63 -5.12 -40.48
CA ILE A 310 51.09 -3.92 -39.76
C ILE A 310 52.48 -4.13 -39.16
N THR A 311 52.74 -5.31 -38.58
CA THR A 311 54.03 -5.64 -37.97
C THR A 311 55.15 -5.64 -39.02
N VAL A 312 54.93 -6.30 -40.16
CA VAL A 312 55.91 -6.33 -41.26
C VAL A 312 56.13 -4.93 -41.84
N CYS A 313 55.07 -4.14 -42.00
CA CYS A 313 55.20 -2.76 -42.46
C CYS A 313 55.98 -1.89 -41.47
N GLN A 314 55.77 -2.06 -40.16
CA GLN A 314 56.49 -1.32 -39.13
C GLN A 314 58.00 -1.67 -39.12
N GLU A 315 58.35 -2.95 -39.20
CA GLU A 315 59.75 -3.38 -39.34
C GLU A 315 60.39 -2.76 -40.58
N LEU A 316 59.66 -2.77 -41.70
CA LEU A 316 60.14 -2.19 -42.95
C LEU A 316 60.33 -0.68 -42.83
N VAL A 317 59.37 0.07 -42.29
CA VAL A 317 59.49 1.52 -42.09
C VAL A 317 60.74 1.85 -41.27
N ASN A 318 61.00 1.10 -40.20
CA ASN A 318 62.20 1.27 -39.38
C ASN A 318 63.49 1.02 -40.18
N ALA A 319 63.50 -0.02 -41.02
CA ALA A 319 64.63 -0.32 -41.89
C ALA A 319 64.86 0.77 -42.97
N LEU A 320 63.78 1.27 -43.59
CA LEU A 320 63.82 2.35 -44.57
C LEU A 320 64.31 3.65 -43.92
N HIS A 321 63.80 3.99 -42.73
CA HIS A 321 64.20 5.17 -41.99
C HIS A 321 65.69 5.14 -41.66
N LYS A 322 66.18 4.01 -41.13
CA LYS A 322 67.61 3.81 -40.86
C LYS A 322 68.45 3.93 -42.13
N PHE A 323 68.06 3.26 -43.21
CA PHE A 323 68.74 3.33 -44.49
C PHE A 323 68.84 4.77 -44.98
N LEU A 324 67.75 5.54 -44.95
CA LEU A 324 67.73 6.93 -45.43
C LEU A 324 68.62 7.87 -44.61
N GLY A 325 68.69 7.66 -43.29
CA GLY A 325 69.61 8.37 -42.42
C GLY A 325 71.07 8.11 -42.80
N ASP A 326 71.45 6.83 -42.90
CA ASP A 326 72.82 6.42 -43.22
C ASP A 326 73.21 6.81 -44.67
N MET A 327 72.28 6.67 -45.61
CA MET A 327 72.45 7.00 -47.02
C MET A 327 72.74 8.47 -47.22
N ARG A 328 71.98 9.35 -46.55
CA ARG A 328 72.15 10.80 -46.63
C ARG A 328 73.53 11.25 -46.15
N ALA A 329 74.02 10.69 -45.04
CA ALA A 329 75.35 11.05 -44.52
C ALA A 329 76.50 10.67 -45.47
N LYS A 330 76.31 9.63 -46.30
CA LYS A 330 77.35 9.07 -47.16
C LYS A 330 77.28 9.55 -48.61
N ILE A 331 76.10 9.89 -49.12
CA ILE A 331 75.91 10.32 -50.52
C ILE A 331 76.64 11.63 -50.83
N ASP A 332 76.70 12.56 -49.86
CA ASP A 332 77.31 13.88 -50.03
C ASP A 332 78.81 13.76 -50.32
N ASN A 333 79.47 12.83 -49.63
CA ASN A 333 80.91 12.56 -49.76
C ASN A 333 81.25 11.62 -50.94
N TYR A 334 80.25 11.09 -51.64
CA TYR A 334 80.48 10.14 -52.72
C TYR A 334 80.71 10.84 -54.06
N ASN A 335 81.82 10.54 -54.73
CA ASN A 335 82.22 11.12 -56.01
C ASN A 335 82.32 10.11 -57.17
N GLY A 336 81.78 8.89 -57.01
CA GLY A 336 81.79 7.90 -58.08
C GLY A 336 80.83 8.21 -59.22
N SER A 337 81.07 7.61 -60.40
CA SER A 337 80.21 7.70 -61.59
C SER A 337 78.75 7.33 -61.30
N ASP A 338 78.55 6.43 -60.34
CA ASP A 338 77.27 5.82 -60.04
C ASP A 338 76.46 6.68 -59.05
N LYS A 339 76.97 7.86 -58.64
CA LYS A 339 76.31 8.79 -57.70
C LYS A 339 74.86 9.07 -58.11
N ARG A 340 74.61 9.20 -59.41
CA ARG A 340 73.27 9.48 -59.95
C ARG A 340 72.29 8.32 -59.67
N GLN A 341 72.72 7.08 -59.79
CA GLN A 341 71.90 5.91 -59.49
C GLN A 341 71.61 5.81 -57.99
N PHE A 342 72.64 6.01 -57.16
CA PHE A 342 72.49 6.07 -55.71
C PHE A 342 71.53 7.16 -55.25
N VAL A 343 71.59 8.34 -55.87
CA VAL A 343 70.65 9.45 -55.60
C VAL A 343 69.23 9.08 -56.04
N ASN A 344 69.06 8.48 -57.21
CA ASN A 344 67.72 8.14 -57.72
C ASN A 344 67.04 7.07 -56.85
N ILE A 345 67.74 5.97 -56.56
CA ILE A 345 67.21 4.91 -55.69
C ILE A 345 67.03 5.45 -54.26
N GLY A 346 68.09 6.01 -53.68
CA GLY A 346 68.15 6.35 -52.26
C GLY A 346 67.39 7.63 -51.86
N LEU A 347 67.29 8.62 -52.75
CA LEU A 347 66.66 9.93 -52.43
C LEU A 347 65.33 10.18 -53.16
N VAL A 348 64.91 9.30 -54.09
CA VAL A 348 63.60 9.42 -54.75
C VAL A 348 62.75 8.19 -54.49
N GLU A 349 63.22 7.00 -54.86
CA GLU A 349 62.36 5.80 -54.82
C GLU A 349 62.14 5.27 -53.42
N VAL A 350 63.19 5.19 -52.61
CA VAL A 350 63.09 4.70 -51.23
C VAL A 350 62.21 5.62 -50.36
N PRO A 351 62.31 6.97 -50.45
CA PRO A 351 61.36 7.87 -49.80
C PRO A 351 59.91 7.66 -50.23
N LEU A 352 59.65 7.48 -51.52
CA LEU A 352 58.30 7.21 -52.03
C LEU A 352 57.77 5.88 -51.50
N LEU A 353 58.60 4.83 -51.48
CA LEU A 353 58.25 3.56 -50.87
C LEU A 353 57.90 3.75 -49.38
N GLN A 354 58.71 4.48 -48.61
CA GLN A 354 58.44 4.70 -47.19
C GLN A 354 57.08 5.38 -46.98
N ILE A 355 56.76 6.41 -47.76
CA ILE A 355 55.46 7.09 -47.70
C ILE A 355 54.32 6.13 -48.05
N MET A 356 54.51 5.30 -49.08
CA MET A 356 53.52 4.32 -49.49
C MET A 356 53.27 3.27 -48.41
N ILE A 357 54.30 2.77 -47.74
CA ILE A 357 54.16 1.80 -46.63
C ILE A 357 53.50 2.46 -45.40
N LEU A 358 53.86 3.69 -45.06
CA LEU A 358 53.21 4.42 -43.98
C LEU A 358 51.71 4.64 -44.26
N ARG A 359 51.34 4.96 -45.51
CA ARG A 359 49.93 5.06 -45.91
C ARG A 359 49.21 3.71 -45.88
N LEU A 360 49.86 2.64 -46.35
CA LEU A 360 49.29 1.29 -46.23
C LEU A 360 49.01 0.94 -44.77
N MET A 361 49.94 1.23 -43.85
CA MET A 361 49.73 1.04 -42.42
C MET A 361 48.55 1.88 -41.89
N ALA A 362 48.45 3.13 -42.32
CA ALA A 362 47.33 4.00 -41.95
C ALA A 362 45.98 3.44 -42.42
N THR A 363 45.90 3.00 -43.68
CA THR A 363 44.71 2.36 -44.25
C THR A 363 44.35 1.08 -43.50
N LYS A 364 45.33 0.21 -43.20
CA LYS A 364 45.06 -1.04 -42.46
C LYS A 364 44.56 -0.79 -41.04
N ARG A 365 45.14 0.20 -40.34
CA ARG A 365 44.63 0.61 -39.01
C ARG A 365 43.23 1.20 -39.08
N ALA A 366 42.91 1.96 -40.12
CA ALA A 366 41.56 2.49 -40.34
C ALA A 366 40.54 1.37 -40.60
N CYS A 367 40.87 0.39 -41.43
CA CYS A 367 40.00 -0.77 -41.63
C CYS A 367 39.76 -1.56 -40.34
N MET A 368 40.81 -1.82 -39.54
CA MET A 368 40.64 -2.48 -38.24
C MET A 368 39.74 -1.68 -37.30
N PHE A 369 39.82 -0.35 -37.33
CA PHE A 369 38.94 0.51 -36.55
C PHE A 369 37.47 0.40 -37.03
N GLU A 370 37.24 0.39 -38.33
CA GLU A 370 35.90 0.16 -38.91
C GLU A 370 35.33 -1.20 -38.53
N ASP A 371 36.14 -2.27 -38.58
CA ASP A 371 35.74 -3.63 -38.17
C ASP A 371 35.37 -3.69 -36.68
N VAL A 372 36.14 -3.04 -35.81
CA VAL A 372 35.82 -2.94 -34.37
C VAL A 372 34.52 -2.17 -34.16
N CYS A 373 34.32 -1.05 -34.87
CA CYS A 373 33.08 -0.27 -34.79
C CYS A 373 31.86 -1.07 -35.28
N ALA A 374 32.01 -1.84 -36.38
CA ALA A 374 30.98 -2.72 -36.89
C ALA A 374 30.66 -3.85 -35.89
N SER A 375 31.66 -4.48 -35.29
CA SER A 375 31.45 -5.52 -34.27
C SER A 375 30.75 -4.97 -33.02
N VAL A 376 31.10 -3.76 -32.58
CA VAL A 376 30.40 -3.08 -31.48
C VAL A 376 28.95 -2.77 -31.86
N LYS A 377 28.69 -2.35 -33.10
CA LYS A 377 27.34 -2.10 -33.60
C LYS A 377 26.50 -3.37 -33.64
N ASP A 378 27.02 -4.45 -34.22
CA ASP A 378 26.35 -5.75 -34.29
C ASP A 378 26.08 -6.31 -32.89
N PHE A 379 27.00 -6.09 -31.95
CA PHE A 379 26.81 -6.45 -30.55
C PHE A 379 25.65 -5.68 -29.89
N ILE A 380 25.55 -4.37 -30.12
CA ILE A 380 24.44 -3.55 -29.62
C ILE A 380 23.12 -3.99 -30.26
N GLU A 381 23.10 -4.24 -31.56
CA GLU A 381 21.90 -4.67 -32.28
C GLU A 381 21.43 -6.06 -31.83
N SER A 382 22.33 -7.04 -31.71
CA SER A 382 22.00 -8.39 -31.22
C SER A 382 21.50 -8.41 -29.78
N GLY A 383 22.08 -7.61 -28.88
CA GLY A 383 21.61 -7.48 -27.50
C GLY A 383 20.19 -6.90 -27.38
N THR A 384 19.71 -6.16 -28.38
CA THR A 384 18.34 -5.61 -28.40
C THR A 384 17.33 -6.52 -29.10
N ALA A 385 17.76 -7.30 -30.09
CA ALA A 385 16.88 -8.18 -30.87
C ALA A 385 16.34 -9.36 -30.04
N ASP A 386 17.17 -9.99 -29.20
CA ASP A 386 16.75 -11.17 -28.42
C ASP A 386 15.74 -10.85 -27.30
N ARG A 387 15.66 -9.59 -26.85
CA ARG A 387 14.64 -9.17 -25.89
C ARG A 387 13.25 -8.99 -26.49
N SER A 388 13.15 -8.84 -27.82
CA SER A 388 11.88 -8.58 -28.51
C SER A 388 11.14 -9.87 -28.91
N SER A 389 11.81 -11.03 -28.92
CA SER A 389 11.20 -12.33 -29.26
C SER A 389 10.68 -13.11 -28.05
N SER A 390 11.02 -12.71 -26.82
CA SER A 390 10.60 -13.39 -25.58
C SER A 390 9.21 -12.98 -25.06
N THR A 391 8.56 -11.96 -25.61
CA THR A 391 7.20 -11.59 -25.23
C THR A 391 6.17 -12.34 -26.07
N GLY A 392 5.80 -13.55 -25.66
CA GLY A 392 4.76 -14.27 -26.40
C GLY A 392 4.27 -15.60 -25.85
N THR A 393 4.92 -16.23 -24.87
CA THR A 393 4.31 -17.39 -24.21
C THR A 393 3.33 -16.89 -23.18
N LYS A 394 2.11 -16.60 -23.66
CA LYS A 394 0.90 -16.46 -22.86
C LYS A 394 0.78 -17.72 -22.00
N VAL A 395 1.25 -17.63 -20.75
CA VAL A 395 0.97 -18.63 -19.72
C VAL A 395 -0.53 -18.55 -19.49
N ILE A 396 -1.28 -19.44 -20.14
CA ILE A 396 -2.68 -19.71 -19.83
C ILE A 396 -2.64 -20.49 -18.51
N PRO A 397 -3.14 -19.95 -17.39
CA PRO A 397 -3.37 -20.78 -16.22
C PRO A 397 -4.62 -21.62 -16.53
N ASP A 398 -4.42 -22.91 -16.78
CA ASP A 398 -5.52 -23.88 -16.75
C ASP A 398 -6.04 -23.96 -15.31
N SER A 399 -7.15 -23.29 -15.04
CA SER A 399 -8.18 -23.76 -14.11
C SER A 399 -9.45 -22.93 -14.24
N ALA A 400 -10.53 -23.66 -14.48
CA ALA A 400 -11.88 -23.17 -14.72
C ALA A 400 -12.48 -22.39 -13.54
N ALA A 401 -13.17 -21.29 -13.83
CA ALA A 401 -14.47 -20.94 -13.24
C ALA A 401 -15.06 -19.66 -13.86
N SER A 402 -16.17 -19.86 -14.60
CA SER A 402 -17.36 -18.99 -14.69
C SER A 402 -17.22 -17.46 -14.77
N ALA A 403 -17.36 -16.97 -16.01
CA ALA A 403 -18.10 -15.77 -16.44
C ALA A 403 -18.15 -14.52 -15.52
N ALA A 404 -17.36 -13.50 -15.87
CA ALA A 404 -17.70 -12.10 -15.64
C ALA A 404 -17.28 -11.27 -16.87
N ALA A 405 -18.15 -10.33 -17.25
CA ALA A 405 -18.08 -9.53 -18.47
C ALA A 405 -16.78 -8.68 -18.59
N PRO A 406 -16.34 -8.34 -19.82
CA PRO A 406 -15.13 -7.56 -20.04
C PRO A 406 -15.36 -6.10 -19.64
N VAL A 407 -14.59 -5.63 -18.67
CA VAL A 407 -14.49 -4.22 -18.31
C VAL A 407 -13.61 -3.54 -19.36
N THR A 408 -14.18 -2.57 -20.07
CA THR A 408 -13.47 -1.67 -21.00
C THR A 408 -12.40 -0.87 -20.23
N PRO A 409 -11.12 -0.90 -20.63
CA PRO A 409 -10.10 -0.10 -19.98
C PRO A 409 -10.31 1.37 -20.31
N THR A 410 -10.52 2.18 -19.27
CA THR A 410 -10.53 3.64 -19.32
C THR A 410 -9.18 4.20 -19.76
N ALA A 411 -9.27 5.38 -20.37
CA ALA A 411 -8.26 6.09 -21.14
C ALA A 411 -6.84 6.14 -20.55
N SER A 412 -5.89 6.04 -21.49
CA SER A 412 -4.48 6.39 -21.39
C SER A 412 -4.25 7.69 -20.59
N VAL A 413 -3.52 7.57 -19.49
CA VAL A 413 -3.02 8.71 -18.71
C VAL A 413 -1.81 9.29 -19.46
N THR A 414 -1.96 10.53 -19.94
CA THR A 414 -0.87 11.33 -20.51
C THR A 414 0.17 11.62 -19.42
N PRO A 415 1.46 11.24 -19.59
CA PRO A 415 2.49 11.57 -18.62
C PRO A 415 2.72 13.09 -18.57
N ALA A 416 2.75 13.63 -17.36
CA ALA A 416 3.07 15.03 -17.11
C ALA A 416 4.50 15.38 -17.57
N ALA A 417 4.67 16.63 -17.98
CA ALA A 417 5.86 17.21 -18.59
C ALA A 417 7.16 16.94 -17.81
N SER A 418 8.26 16.80 -18.56
CA SER A 418 9.59 16.54 -18.05
C SER A 418 10.06 17.61 -17.07
N VAL A 419 10.51 17.15 -15.91
CA VAL A 419 11.21 17.97 -14.94
C VAL A 419 12.61 18.24 -15.48
N THR A 420 12.95 19.51 -15.69
CA THR A 420 14.28 19.96 -16.09
C THR A 420 15.28 19.68 -14.95
N PRO A 421 16.35 18.88 -15.15
CA PRO A 421 17.32 18.62 -14.09
C PRO A 421 18.12 19.90 -13.79
N ALA A 422 18.21 20.25 -12.50
CA ALA A 422 19.07 21.33 -12.03
C ALA A 422 20.54 21.02 -12.33
N THR A 423 21.29 22.06 -12.70
CA THR A 423 22.72 22.04 -13.00
C THR A 423 23.55 21.44 -11.85
N PRO A 424 24.52 20.56 -12.12
CA PRO A 424 25.36 19.99 -11.08
C PRO A 424 26.33 21.04 -10.55
N THR A 425 26.29 21.27 -9.23
CA THR A 425 27.27 22.08 -8.50
C THR A 425 28.64 21.39 -8.51
N THR A 426 29.67 22.18 -8.75
CA THR A 426 31.09 21.82 -8.77
C THR A 426 31.53 21.15 -7.45
N PRO A 427 32.19 19.97 -7.46
CA PRO A 427 32.68 19.36 -6.23
C PRO A 427 33.85 20.17 -5.64
N ALA A 428 33.77 20.44 -4.34
CA ALA A 428 34.86 21.04 -3.58
C ALA A 428 36.08 20.10 -3.50
N ALA A 429 37.26 20.72 -3.43
CA ALA A 429 38.57 20.09 -3.46
C ALA A 429 38.75 18.96 -2.43
N SER A 430 39.51 17.95 -2.84
CA SER A 430 39.89 16.78 -2.06
C SER A 430 40.59 17.16 -0.75
N VAL A 431 40.06 16.68 0.36
CA VAL A 431 40.71 16.73 1.68
C VAL A 431 41.71 15.58 1.79
N THR A 432 42.99 15.90 2.01
CA THR A 432 44.06 14.98 2.39
C THR A 432 43.74 14.29 3.73
N PRO A 433 43.83 12.95 3.84
CA PRO A 433 43.55 12.27 5.09
C PRO A 433 44.72 12.42 6.08
N ILE A 434 44.41 12.89 7.29
CA ILE A 434 45.32 12.92 8.43
C ILE A 434 45.38 11.53 9.07
N ALA A 435 46.57 11.22 9.59
CA ALA A 435 47.02 9.93 10.11
C ALA A 435 46.12 9.29 11.19
N SER A 436 46.07 7.96 11.10
CA SER A 436 45.79 6.94 12.12
C SER A 436 45.75 7.42 13.57
N ALA A 437 44.55 7.41 14.17
CA ALA A 437 44.35 7.53 15.61
C ALA A 437 44.40 6.15 16.27
N THR A 438 45.18 6.08 17.35
CA THR A 438 45.39 4.92 18.22
C THR A 438 44.07 4.46 18.88
N PRO A 439 43.79 3.15 19.01
CA PRO A 439 42.54 2.68 19.63
C PRO A 439 42.51 2.96 21.13
N ALA A 440 41.46 3.64 21.59
CA ALA A 440 41.17 3.84 23.01
C ALA A 440 40.53 2.59 23.64
N THR A 441 40.88 2.37 24.90
CA THR A 441 40.48 1.28 25.80
C THR A 441 38.96 1.28 26.06
N PRO A 442 38.28 0.11 26.13
CA PRO A 442 36.84 0.07 26.35
C PRO A 442 36.48 0.41 27.79
N ALA A 443 35.67 1.45 27.97
CA ALA A 443 35.10 1.82 29.27
C ALA A 443 33.95 0.87 29.68
N ALA A 444 33.84 0.70 30.98
CA ALA A 444 33.04 -0.30 31.68
C ALA A 444 31.51 -0.17 31.48
N SER A 445 30.87 -1.33 31.40
CA SER A 445 29.60 -1.73 32.04
C SER A 445 28.66 -0.59 32.47
N VAL A 446 27.64 -0.32 31.65
CA VAL A 446 26.49 0.51 32.02
C VAL A 446 25.53 -0.32 32.88
N THR A 447 25.29 0.16 34.10
CA THR A 447 24.29 -0.36 35.04
C THR A 447 22.88 0.04 34.57
N PRO A 448 21.87 -0.86 34.54
CA PRO A 448 20.51 -0.48 34.16
C PRO A 448 19.87 0.42 35.22
N ALA A 449 19.44 1.61 34.83
CA ALA A 449 18.67 2.51 35.67
C ALA A 449 17.24 1.97 35.91
N ALA A 450 16.74 2.30 37.09
CA ALA A 450 15.59 1.71 37.75
C ALA A 450 14.23 1.93 37.07
N SER A 451 13.33 1.02 37.43
CA SER A 451 11.89 0.98 37.17
C SER A 451 11.18 2.33 37.25
N VAL A 452 10.44 2.65 36.18
CA VAL A 452 9.47 3.74 36.16
C VAL A 452 8.22 3.31 36.94
N THR A 453 7.88 4.10 37.97
CA THR A 453 6.63 3.99 38.75
C THR A 453 5.49 4.64 37.96
N PRO A 454 4.33 3.98 37.75
CA PRO A 454 3.20 4.62 37.09
C PRO A 454 2.45 5.54 38.05
N THR A 455 2.38 6.83 37.70
CA THR A 455 1.66 7.86 38.45
C THR A 455 0.18 7.91 38.06
N ALA A 456 -0.66 7.75 39.08
CA ALA A 456 -1.95 8.41 39.34
C ALA A 456 -3.04 8.49 38.24
N SER A 457 -4.06 7.64 38.48
CA SER A 457 -5.50 7.82 38.29
C SER A 457 -6.00 9.26 38.06
N ALA A 458 -6.71 9.46 36.93
CA ALA A 458 -7.48 10.66 36.65
C ALA A 458 -8.86 10.61 37.34
N THR A 459 -9.19 11.69 38.04
CA THR A 459 -10.45 11.97 38.73
C THR A 459 -11.61 12.19 37.73
N PRO A 460 -12.82 11.63 37.96
CA PRO A 460 -13.99 11.94 37.12
C PRO A 460 -14.58 13.31 37.46
N ALA A 461 -14.88 14.10 36.42
CA ALA A 461 -15.56 15.39 36.54
C ALA A 461 -17.05 15.22 36.88
N THR A 462 -17.52 16.08 37.78
CA THR A 462 -18.91 16.20 38.28
C THR A 462 -19.81 16.89 37.24
N PRO A 463 -21.11 16.55 37.14
CA PRO A 463 -22.04 17.12 36.16
C PRO A 463 -22.57 18.50 36.58
N ALA A 464 -22.63 19.43 35.62
CA ALA A 464 -23.28 20.73 35.80
C ALA A 464 -24.78 20.63 35.50
N ALA A 465 -25.58 21.17 36.43
CA ALA A 465 -27.03 21.35 36.33
C ALA A 465 -27.41 22.40 35.28
N GLY A 466 -28.60 22.25 34.73
CA GLY A 466 -29.06 22.94 33.53
C GLY A 466 -29.63 24.34 33.71
N THR A 467 -30.16 24.84 32.59
CA THR A 467 -31.16 25.90 32.51
C THR A 467 -32.03 25.63 31.28
N ASN A 468 -33.34 25.68 31.51
CA ASN A 468 -34.41 25.68 30.52
C ASN A 468 -34.40 26.95 29.68
N ASP A 469 -34.88 26.83 28.44
CA ASP A 469 -35.75 27.73 27.65
C ASP A 469 -35.62 27.24 26.18
N GLY A 470 -36.65 26.91 25.40
CA GLY A 470 -38.05 27.31 25.41
C GLY A 470 -38.41 28.10 24.15
N ALA A 471 -38.38 27.49 22.95
CA ALA A 471 -39.01 27.94 21.69
C ALA A 471 -38.52 27.03 20.54
N GLU A 472 -39.17 26.75 19.43
CA GLU A 472 -40.55 26.82 18.91
C GLU A 472 -40.41 26.26 17.47
N PHE A 473 -41.39 25.45 17.03
CA PHE A 473 -41.71 25.03 15.65
C PHE A 473 -40.71 25.23 14.49
N ALA A 474 -40.39 24.13 13.78
CA ALA A 474 -40.80 23.89 12.38
C ALA A 474 -40.15 22.62 11.80
N THR A 475 -41.00 21.69 11.34
CA THR A 475 -40.67 20.57 10.45
C THR A 475 -40.50 21.05 9.01
N PRO A 476 -39.70 20.37 8.17
CA PRO A 476 -39.94 20.34 6.73
C PRO A 476 -40.40 18.94 6.26
N PRO A 477 -41.21 18.86 5.18
CA PRO A 477 -41.97 17.66 4.84
C PRO A 477 -41.24 16.72 3.88
N MET A 478 -41.59 15.43 4.00
CA MET A 478 -41.44 14.44 2.93
C MET A 478 -42.32 14.79 1.73
N GLY A 479 -41.72 14.81 0.54
CA GLY A 479 -42.40 14.85 -0.74
C GLY A 479 -42.21 13.54 -1.49
N THR A 480 -43.27 12.76 -1.58
CA THR A 480 -43.50 11.69 -2.56
C THR A 480 -43.97 12.29 -3.87
N THR A 481 -43.52 11.81 -5.03
CA THR A 481 -44.34 11.19 -6.11
C THR A 481 -43.58 11.10 -7.46
N ASP A 482 -43.69 9.90 -8.03
CA ASP A 482 -43.93 9.54 -9.43
C ASP A 482 -42.99 9.96 -10.58
N ALA A 483 -42.58 8.90 -11.31
CA ALA A 483 -42.07 8.89 -12.66
C ALA A 483 -43.12 9.37 -13.69
N PRO A 484 -42.73 9.68 -14.94
CA PRO A 484 -42.67 8.62 -15.95
C PRO A 484 -41.55 8.77 -17.01
N SER A 485 -41.57 7.78 -17.89
CA SER A 485 -40.59 7.33 -18.87
C SER A 485 -40.61 8.07 -20.24
N VAL A 486 -39.59 7.72 -21.06
CA VAL A 486 -39.59 7.56 -22.55
C VAL A 486 -38.99 8.68 -23.43
N GLU A 487 -37.96 8.25 -24.18
CA GLU A 487 -37.47 8.56 -25.55
C GLU A 487 -36.94 9.93 -26.03
N ASP A 488 -35.85 9.76 -26.80
CA ASP A 488 -35.40 10.44 -28.01
C ASP A 488 -35.26 11.97 -28.04
N LEU A 489 -34.06 12.39 -28.46
CA LEU A 489 -33.90 13.34 -29.56
C LEU A 489 -32.46 13.29 -30.10
N SER A 490 -32.35 12.69 -31.28
CA SER A 490 -31.27 12.94 -32.23
C SER A 490 -31.51 14.27 -32.97
N ALA A 491 -30.41 14.81 -33.52
CA ALA A 491 -30.33 15.81 -34.59
C ALA A 491 -30.25 17.31 -34.22
N LEU A 492 -29.07 17.88 -34.46
CA LEU A 492 -28.78 19.08 -35.25
C LEU A 492 -27.24 19.20 -35.28
N GLY A 493 -26.56 19.30 -36.40
CA GLY A 493 -26.92 19.98 -37.63
C GLY A 493 -25.84 21.04 -37.88
N ALA A 494 -25.10 20.83 -38.96
CA ALA A 494 -23.91 21.54 -39.40
C ALA A 494 -24.04 23.08 -39.51
N VAL A 495 -22.93 23.80 -39.29
CA VAL A 495 -22.58 25.05 -40.01
C VAL A 495 -21.06 25.23 -40.08
N GLY A 496 -20.49 25.09 -41.29
CA GLY A 496 -19.55 26.04 -41.90
C GLY A 496 -18.08 26.00 -41.42
N GLY A 497 -17.08 25.75 -42.24
CA GLY A 497 -16.86 26.19 -43.62
C GLY A 497 -15.81 27.31 -43.63
N VAL A 498 -14.83 27.19 -44.52
CA VAL A 498 -13.80 28.19 -44.94
C VAL A 498 -12.38 28.00 -44.35
N ASP A 499 -11.64 27.11 -45.03
CA ASP A 499 -10.23 27.26 -45.48
C ASP A 499 -10.05 28.53 -46.36
N PRO A 500 -8.86 29.06 -46.73
CA PRO A 500 -7.51 28.44 -46.68
C PRO A 500 -6.31 29.38 -46.38
N ASN A 501 -5.11 28.78 -46.28
CA ASN A 501 -3.77 29.27 -46.68
C ASN A 501 -3.26 30.65 -46.20
N ALA A 502 -2.13 30.65 -45.47
CA ALA A 502 -0.91 31.38 -45.88
C ALA A 502 0.29 31.19 -44.92
N HIS A 503 1.41 30.77 -45.53
CA HIS A 503 2.79 31.18 -45.27
C HIS A 503 3.57 30.72 -44.01
N THR A 504 4.48 29.78 -44.27
CA THR A 504 5.95 29.94 -44.16
C THR A 504 6.46 31.22 -43.47
N HIS A 505 7.15 31.07 -42.33
CA HIS A 505 8.56 31.46 -42.16
C HIS A 505 9.05 31.19 -40.72
N THR A 506 10.08 30.35 -40.62
CA THR A 506 11.16 30.39 -39.61
C THR A 506 12.00 31.67 -39.77
N PRO A 507 12.73 32.15 -38.75
CA PRO A 507 13.71 31.41 -37.93
C PRO A 507 13.26 31.02 -36.53
#